data_AF-A0A9P1AR12-F1
#
_entry.id   AF-A0A9P1AR12-F1
#
_cell.length_a   1.000
_cell.length_b   1.000
_cell.length_c   1.000
_cell.angle_alpha   90.00
_cell.angle_beta   90.00
_cell.angle_gamma   90.00
#
_symmetry.space_group_name_H-M   'P 1'
#
loop_
_entity.id
_entity.type
_entity.pdbx_description
1 polymer ?
#
loop_
_entity_poly.entity_id
_entity_poly.type
_entity_poly.pdbx_seq_one_letter_code
_entity_poly.pdbx_strand_id
1 'polypeptide(L)'
;MLIDEAMEATNESMENDVAVLEDAVAEQEELETMLKKSSGPTRKPLEAVFRAIDCDSRIWFQELDGNQVRKLHRSPSIVQVLDVFPHSFEVDVMSQVMLSLDFMVSNAANKVKADEEIDEIEKVVEELVRNLRIIQPDATPTPKLHMLVSFTLHHEGTRAPLSNDHSSMMRYNSS
;
A
#
# COMPACT_ATOMS: atom_id res chain seq x y z
N MET A 1 -39.74 28.65 -27.05
CA MET A 1 -40.07 27.82 -25.88
C MET A 1 -39.15 26.61 -25.79
N LEU A 2 -39.28 25.55 -26.61
CA LEU A 2 -38.37 24.39 -26.54
C LEU A 2 -36.90 24.69 -26.85
N ILE A 3 -36.63 25.67 -27.73
CA ILE A 3 -35.25 26.09 -28.07
C ILE A 3 -34.65 26.97 -26.97
N ASP A 4 -35.47 27.84 -26.36
CA ASP A 4 -35.01 28.73 -25.28
C ASP A 4 -34.64 27.92 -24.02
N GLU A 5 -35.48 26.93 -23.68
CA GLU A 5 -35.26 26.03 -22.54
C GLU A 5 -34.01 25.14 -22.74
N ALA A 6 -33.78 24.67 -23.98
CA ALA A 6 -32.55 23.95 -24.33
C ALA A 6 -31.31 24.85 -24.28
N MET A 7 -31.41 26.10 -24.74
CA MET A 7 -30.30 27.07 -24.65
C MET A 7 -29.96 27.41 -23.20
N GLU A 8 -30.97 27.59 -22.34
CA GLU A 8 -30.79 27.89 -20.92
C GLU A 8 -30.12 26.73 -20.18
N ALA A 9 -30.57 25.49 -20.40
CA ALA A 9 -29.94 24.30 -19.84
C ALA A 9 -28.48 24.10 -20.33
N THR A 10 -28.19 24.45 -21.59
CA THR A 10 -26.82 24.37 -22.12
C THR A 10 -25.93 25.43 -21.47
N ASN A 11 -26.46 26.63 -21.24
CA ASN A 11 -25.73 27.72 -20.61
C ASN A 11 -25.42 27.41 -19.13
N GLU A 12 -26.38 26.86 -18.38
CA GLU A 12 -26.15 26.39 -17.01
C GLU A 12 -25.09 25.28 -16.94
N SER A 13 -25.11 24.33 -17.89
CA SER A 13 -24.07 23.29 -17.97
C SER A 13 -22.69 23.89 -18.24
N MET A 14 -22.60 24.87 -19.13
CA MET A 14 -21.34 25.54 -19.46
C MET A 14 -20.79 26.34 -18.28
N GLU A 15 -21.65 27.04 -17.53
CA GLU A 15 -21.25 27.77 -16.32
C GLU A 15 -20.71 26.82 -15.25
N ASN A 16 -21.33 25.66 -15.08
CA ASN A 16 -20.85 24.63 -14.16
C ASN A 16 -19.52 24.00 -14.62
N ASP A 17 -19.39 23.69 -15.91
CA ASP A 17 -18.15 23.18 -16.49
C ASP A 17 -16.99 24.19 -16.34
N VAL A 18 -17.27 25.49 -16.48
CA VAL A 18 -16.30 26.56 -16.24
C VAL A 18 -15.87 26.60 -14.79
N ALA A 19 -16.81 26.53 -13.83
CA ALA A 19 -16.48 26.51 -12.41
C ALA A 19 -15.60 25.29 -12.03
N VAL A 20 -15.94 24.10 -12.54
CA VAL A 20 -15.15 22.88 -12.34
C VAL A 20 -13.74 23.00 -12.94
N LEU A 21 -13.62 23.64 -14.11
CA LEU A 21 -12.33 23.88 -14.74
C LEU A 21 -11.48 24.88 -13.95
N GLU A 22 -12.08 25.95 -13.42
CA GLU A 22 -11.39 26.93 -12.57
C GLU A 22 -10.82 26.28 -11.31
N ASP A 23 -11.60 25.44 -10.64
CA ASP A 23 -11.15 24.68 -9.46
C ASP A 23 -10.00 23.72 -9.81
N ALA A 24 -10.11 22.98 -10.91
CA ALA A 24 -9.06 22.06 -11.35
C ALA A 24 -7.75 22.78 -11.71
N VAL A 25 -7.83 23.99 -12.30
CA VAL A 25 -6.66 24.81 -12.61
C VAL A 25 -6.00 25.34 -11.33
N ALA A 26 -6.79 25.78 -10.35
CA ALA A 26 -6.25 26.24 -9.07
C ALA A 26 -5.51 25.13 -8.31
N GLU A 27 -6.07 23.93 -8.27
CA GLU A 27 -5.43 22.75 -7.67
C GLU A 27 -4.15 22.37 -8.42
N GLN A 28 -4.14 22.50 -9.75
CA GLN A 28 -2.95 22.29 -10.58
C GLN A 28 -1.83 23.25 -10.23
N GLU A 29 -2.14 24.54 -10.07
CA GLU A 29 -1.15 25.55 -9.72
C GLU A 29 -0.56 25.33 -8.32
N GLU A 30 -1.38 24.90 -7.36
CA GLU A 30 -0.93 24.57 -6.01
C GLU A 30 0.03 23.36 -6.01
N LEU A 31 -0.36 22.28 -6.70
CA LEU A 31 0.46 21.08 -6.84
C LEU A 31 1.76 21.37 -7.61
N GLU A 32 1.71 22.15 -8.69
CA GLU A 32 2.90 22.60 -9.40
C GLU A 32 3.82 23.44 -8.50
N THR A 33 3.25 24.27 -7.63
CA THR A 33 4.03 25.09 -6.69
C THR A 33 4.70 24.25 -5.62
N MET A 34 4.02 23.24 -5.09
CA MET A 34 4.61 22.24 -4.19
C MET A 34 5.72 21.44 -4.89
N LEU A 35 5.52 21.08 -6.16
CA LEU A 35 6.48 20.30 -6.94
C LEU A 35 7.71 21.11 -7.37
N LYS A 36 7.54 22.37 -7.78
CA LYS A 36 8.65 23.28 -8.10
C LYS A 36 9.53 23.56 -6.87
N LYS A 37 8.95 23.50 -5.66
CA LYS A 37 9.70 23.56 -4.39
C LYS A 37 10.42 22.24 -4.07
N SER A 38 9.95 21.11 -4.60
CA SER A 38 10.68 19.83 -4.54
C SER A 38 11.93 19.92 -5.42
N SER A 39 13.05 20.24 -4.79
CA SER A 39 14.35 20.32 -5.43
C SER A 39 15.23 19.23 -4.82
N GLY A 40 15.71 18.31 -5.65
CA GLY A 40 16.52 17.20 -5.20
C GLY A 40 17.10 16.40 -6.37
N PRO A 41 18.31 15.83 -6.23
CA PRO A 41 18.96 15.07 -7.30
C PRO A 41 18.16 13.81 -7.70
N THR A 42 17.31 13.30 -6.80
CA THR A 42 16.51 12.08 -6.99
C THR A 42 15.17 12.30 -7.70
N ARG A 43 14.67 13.54 -7.83
CA ARG A 43 13.34 13.82 -8.41
C ARG A 43 13.22 13.34 -9.86
N LYS A 44 14.09 13.85 -10.75
CA LYS A 44 14.04 13.50 -12.18
C LYS A 44 14.31 12.01 -12.45
N PRO A 45 15.29 11.37 -11.78
CA PRO A 45 15.47 9.93 -11.91
C PRO A 45 14.25 9.12 -11.45
N LEU A 46 13.61 9.51 -10.33
CA LEU A 46 12.41 8.82 -9.83
C LEU A 46 11.23 8.93 -10.81
N GLU A 47 11.00 10.12 -11.36
CA GLU A 47 9.99 10.33 -12.42
C GLU A 47 10.28 9.49 -13.67
N ALA A 48 11.55 9.35 -14.06
CA ALA A 48 11.95 8.54 -15.20
C ALA A 48 11.70 7.04 -14.94
N VAL A 49 11.94 6.56 -13.72
CA VAL A 49 11.65 5.17 -13.34
C VAL A 49 10.14 4.91 -13.34
N PHE A 50 9.34 5.76 -12.72
CA PHE A 50 7.88 5.61 -12.73
C PHE A 50 7.31 5.60 -14.15
N ARG A 51 7.86 6.43 -15.05
CA ARG A 51 7.60 6.39 -16.49
C ARG A 51 7.92 5.06 -17.14
N ALA A 52 9.08 4.49 -16.82
CA ALA A 52 9.53 3.24 -17.40
C ALA A 52 8.64 2.06 -16.98
N ILE A 53 8.17 2.03 -15.74
CA ILE A 53 7.30 0.96 -15.22
C ILE A 53 5.81 1.19 -15.48
N ASP A 54 5.45 2.21 -16.26
CA ASP A 54 4.05 2.56 -16.58
C ASP A 54 3.21 2.82 -15.30
N CYS A 55 3.88 3.34 -14.28
CA CYS A 55 3.29 3.88 -13.05
C CYS A 55 3.53 5.40 -12.98
N ASP A 56 3.73 6.03 -14.14
CA ASP A 56 3.86 7.48 -14.25
C ASP A 56 2.55 8.09 -13.74
N SER A 57 2.66 8.88 -12.69
CA SER A 57 1.64 9.85 -12.33
C SER A 57 1.68 10.98 -13.34
N ARG A 58 1.42 10.68 -14.62
CA ARG A 58 1.51 11.66 -15.72
C ARG A 58 0.47 12.78 -15.58
N ILE A 59 -0.45 12.65 -14.61
CA ILE A 59 -1.50 13.58 -14.24
C ILE A 59 -1.56 13.52 -12.71
N TRP A 60 -1.05 14.54 -12.03
CA TRP A 60 -0.80 14.62 -10.58
C TRP A 60 -2.05 14.57 -9.67
N PHE A 61 -3.17 14.06 -10.20
CA PHE A 61 -4.51 14.04 -9.61
C PHE A 61 -5.12 12.65 -9.50
N GLN A 62 -4.46 11.61 -10.01
CA GLN A 62 -4.96 10.23 -9.91
C GLN A 62 -4.14 9.42 -8.91
N GLU A 63 -4.84 8.80 -7.96
CA GLU A 63 -4.31 7.69 -7.19
C GLU A 63 -3.90 6.56 -8.14
N LEU A 64 -2.86 5.81 -7.77
CA LEU A 64 -2.45 4.63 -8.54
C LEU A 64 -3.62 3.64 -8.63
N ASP A 65 -3.98 3.23 -9.85
CA ASP A 65 -5.00 2.22 -10.03
C ASP A 65 -4.51 0.83 -9.56
N GLY A 66 -5.43 -0.13 -9.42
CA GLY A 66 -5.07 -1.47 -8.94
C GLY A 66 -4.12 -2.27 -9.85
N ASN A 67 -3.94 -1.87 -11.11
CA ASN A 67 -2.96 -2.45 -12.02
C ASN A 67 -1.57 -1.82 -11.83
N GLN A 68 -1.53 -0.49 -11.68
CA GLN A 68 -0.32 0.27 -11.38
C GLN A 68 0.25 -0.12 -10.01
N VAL A 69 -0.59 -0.21 -8.97
CA VAL A 69 -0.18 -0.71 -7.64
C VAL A 69 0.43 -2.11 -7.76
N ARG A 70 -0.19 -3.01 -8.54
CA ARG A 70 0.34 -4.36 -8.77
C ARG A 70 1.67 -4.37 -9.52
N LYS A 71 1.89 -3.46 -10.48
CA LYS A 71 3.17 -3.32 -11.18
C LYS A 71 4.26 -2.76 -10.26
N LEU A 72 3.93 -1.73 -9.48
CA LEU A 72 4.85 -1.08 -8.55
C LEU A 72 5.35 -2.05 -7.48
N HIS A 73 4.46 -2.90 -6.95
CA HIS A 73 4.81 -3.86 -5.91
C HIS A 73 5.64 -5.05 -6.39
N ARG A 74 5.91 -5.23 -7.70
CA ARG A 74 6.74 -6.36 -8.15
C ARG A 74 8.21 -6.13 -7.84
N SER A 75 8.90 -7.19 -7.42
CA SER A 75 10.34 -7.20 -7.14
C SER A 75 11.20 -6.44 -8.18
N PRO A 76 11.03 -6.62 -9.51
CA PRO A 76 11.83 -5.89 -10.50
C PRO A 76 11.55 -4.37 -10.51
N SER A 77 10.33 -3.96 -10.22
CA SER A 77 9.93 -2.54 -10.13
C SER A 77 10.47 -1.91 -8.85
N ILE A 78 10.41 -2.65 -7.72
CA ILE A 78 10.94 -2.24 -6.43
C ILE A 78 12.43 -1.90 -6.55
N VAL A 79 13.22 -2.80 -7.17
CA VAL A 79 14.67 -2.59 -7.36
C VAL A 79 14.93 -1.32 -8.18
N GLN A 80 14.23 -1.13 -9.29
CA GLN A 80 14.38 0.08 -10.13
C GLN A 80 14.07 1.37 -9.37
N VAL A 81 13.06 1.36 -8.50
CA VAL A 81 12.69 2.53 -7.68
C VAL A 81 13.75 2.83 -6.63
N LEU A 82 14.27 1.80 -5.95
CA LEU A 82 15.24 1.97 -4.88
C LEU A 82 16.64 2.36 -5.39
N ASP A 83 17.03 1.91 -6.58
CA ASP A 83 18.30 2.28 -7.24
C ASP A 83 18.43 3.79 -7.54
N VAL A 84 17.32 4.54 -7.49
CA VAL A 84 17.33 6.00 -7.60
C VAL A 84 17.96 6.65 -6.36
N PHE A 85 17.82 6.02 -5.21
CA PHE A 85 18.30 6.54 -3.94
C PHE A 85 19.75 6.09 -3.70
N PRO A 86 20.60 6.93 -3.10
CA PRO A 86 21.93 6.49 -2.71
C PRO A 86 21.82 5.35 -1.70
N HIS A 87 22.69 4.35 -1.83
CA HIS A 87 22.68 3.21 -0.93
C HIS A 87 22.86 3.64 0.54
N SER A 88 21.96 3.19 1.40
CA SER A 88 21.96 3.44 2.83
C SER A 88 21.26 2.30 3.56
N PHE A 89 21.50 2.19 4.87
CA PHE A 89 20.83 1.20 5.70
C PHE A 89 19.30 1.34 5.63
N GLU A 90 18.79 2.57 5.61
CA GLU A 90 17.37 2.85 5.48
C GLU A 90 16.81 2.37 4.13
N VAL A 91 17.55 2.57 3.03
CA VAL A 91 17.14 2.07 1.71
C VAL A 91 17.09 0.53 1.71
N ASP A 92 18.04 -0.14 2.37
CA ASP A 92 18.04 -1.61 2.49
C ASP A 92 16.86 -2.13 3.31
N VAL A 93 16.56 -1.48 4.45
CA VAL A 93 15.38 -1.84 5.27
C VAL A 93 14.09 -1.56 4.50
N MET A 94 14.01 -0.45 3.75
CA MET A 94 12.87 -0.16 2.88
C MET A 94 12.71 -1.20 1.77
N SER A 95 13.82 -1.68 1.20
CA SER A 95 13.80 -2.78 0.24
C SER A 95 13.13 -4.02 0.81
N GLN A 96 13.51 -4.41 2.03
CA GLN A 96 12.89 -5.55 2.71
C GLN A 96 11.39 -5.33 2.94
N VAL A 97 10.98 -4.14 3.39
CA VAL A 97 9.55 -3.80 3.56
C VAL A 97 8.78 -3.97 2.24
N MET A 98 9.31 -3.42 1.14
CA MET A 98 8.64 -3.49 -0.16
C MET A 98 8.56 -4.93 -0.69
N LEU A 99 9.61 -5.74 -0.49
CA LEU A 99 9.63 -7.15 -0.89
C LEU A 99 8.69 -8.02 -0.05
N SER A 100 8.56 -7.75 1.25
CA SER A 100 7.54 -8.39 2.10
C SER A 100 6.12 -8.10 1.58
N LEU A 101 5.87 -6.87 1.12
CA LEU A 101 4.59 -6.50 0.51
C LEU A 101 4.35 -7.22 -0.83
N ASP A 102 5.36 -7.35 -1.69
CA ASP A 102 5.28 -8.14 -2.95
C ASP A 102 4.88 -9.60 -2.66
N PHE A 103 5.54 -10.20 -1.67
CA PHE A 103 5.27 -11.57 -1.25
C PHE A 103 3.82 -11.74 -0.77
N MET A 104 3.35 -10.85 0.10
CA MET A 104 1.98 -10.92 0.63
C MET A 104 0.95 -10.74 -0.48
N VAL A 105 1.12 -9.76 -1.38
CA VAL A 105 0.21 -9.54 -2.51
C VAL A 105 0.19 -10.75 -3.44
N SER A 106 1.34 -11.38 -3.67
CA SER A 106 1.46 -12.58 -4.50
C SER A 106 0.78 -13.80 -3.85
N ASN A 107 0.73 -13.86 -2.52
CA ASN A 107 0.10 -14.94 -1.75
C ASN A 107 -1.35 -14.62 -1.31
N ALA A 108 -1.90 -13.46 -1.66
CA ALA A 108 -3.26 -13.04 -1.30
C ALA A 108 -4.39 -13.80 -2.01
N ALA A 109 -4.07 -14.81 -2.84
CA ALA A 109 -5.07 -15.61 -3.53
C ALA A 109 -5.99 -16.35 -2.54
N ASN A 110 -7.29 -16.36 -2.85
CA ASN A 110 -8.35 -17.08 -2.11
C ASN A 110 -8.30 -18.61 -2.34
N LYS A 111 -7.11 -19.19 -2.30
CA LYS A 111 -6.90 -20.62 -2.29
C LYS A 111 -6.72 -21.10 -0.85
N VAL A 112 -7.09 -22.34 -0.59
CA VAL A 112 -6.67 -23.04 0.64
C VAL A 112 -5.15 -23.08 0.62
N LYS A 113 -4.55 -22.60 1.70
CA LYS A 113 -3.09 -22.60 1.90
C LYS A 113 -2.72 -23.80 2.75
N ALA A 114 -1.58 -24.41 2.44
CA ALA A 114 -1.00 -25.43 3.30
C ALA A 114 -0.46 -24.80 4.59
N ASP A 115 -0.29 -25.61 5.64
CA ASP A 115 0.24 -25.13 6.92
C ASP A 115 1.62 -24.48 6.74
N GLU A 116 2.48 -25.03 5.88
CA GLU A 116 3.80 -24.47 5.58
C GLU A 116 3.70 -23.11 4.87
N GLU A 117 2.71 -22.92 3.98
CA GLU A 117 2.47 -21.63 3.33
C GLU A 117 1.95 -20.59 4.34
N ILE A 118 1.20 -21.02 5.35
CA ILE A 118 0.70 -20.14 6.42
C ILE A 118 1.87 -19.72 7.32
N ASP A 119 2.70 -20.66 7.76
CA ASP A 119 3.87 -20.37 8.59
C ASP A 119 4.87 -19.43 7.85
N GLU A 120 5.01 -19.57 6.52
CA GLU A 120 5.83 -18.66 5.72
C GLU A 120 5.25 -17.24 5.67
N ILE A 121 3.94 -17.11 5.46
CA ILE A 121 3.25 -15.80 5.47
C ILE A 121 3.37 -15.11 6.81
N GLU A 122 3.22 -15.85 7.90
CA GLU A 122 3.37 -15.35 9.26
C GLU A 122 4.77 -14.76 9.48
N LYS A 123 5.81 -15.53 9.15
CA LYS A 123 7.20 -15.07 9.23
C LYS A 123 7.43 -13.78 8.43
N VAL A 124 6.89 -13.68 7.21
CA VAL A 124 7.04 -12.48 6.38
C VAL A 124 6.30 -11.28 6.99
N VAL A 125 5.16 -11.48 7.65
CA VAL A 125 4.46 -10.40 8.36
C VAL A 125 5.25 -9.93 9.58
N GLU A 126 5.86 -10.83 10.35
CA GLU A 126 6.72 -10.43 11.47
C GLU A 126 7.92 -9.60 11.01
N GLU A 127 8.56 -10.00 9.91
CA GLU A 127 9.67 -9.27 9.30
C GLU A 127 9.22 -7.89 8.82
N LEU A 128 8.04 -7.79 8.19
CA LEU A 128 7.46 -6.51 7.78
C LEU A 128 7.26 -5.57 8.98
N VAL A 129 6.61 -6.05 10.05
CA VAL A 129 6.34 -5.25 11.24
C VAL A 129 7.63 -4.78 11.89
N ARG A 130 8.63 -5.67 11.99
CA ARG A 130 9.95 -5.34 12.54
C ARG A 130 10.63 -4.24 11.73
N ASN A 131 10.65 -4.37 10.41
CA ASN A 131 11.31 -3.42 9.53
C ASN A 131 10.58 -2.05 9.49
N LEU A 132 9.24 -2.05 9.53
CA LEU A 132 8.46 -0.82 9.65
C LEU A 132 8.74 -0.07 10.95
N ARG A 133 8.91 -0.78 12.08
CA ARG A 133 9.28 -0.16 13.35
C ARG A 133 10.69 0.44 13.35
N ILE A 134 11.60 -0.08 12.53
CA ILE A 134 12.96 0.47 12.39
C ILE A 134 12.91 1.78 11.59
N ILE A 135 12.20 1.79 10.46
CA ILE A 135 12.27 2.92 9.50
C ILE A 135 11.21 4.00 9.74
N GLN A 136 10.11 3.66 10.43
CA GLN A 136 8.99 4.54 10.74
C GLN A 136 8.48 4.28 12.18
N PRO A 137 9.29 4.53 13.22
CA PRO A 137 8.95 4.20 14.61
C PRO A 137 7.73 4.97 15.14
N ASP A 138 7.53 6.20 14.67
CA ASP A 138 6.47 7.10 15.15
C ASP A 138 5.23 7.09 14.24
N ALA A 139 5.25 6.33 13.14
CA ALA A 139 4.13 6.29 12.21
C ALA A 139 2.94 5.54 12.79
N THR A 140 1.76 6.16 12.69
CA THR A 140 0.50 5.48 13.05
C THR A 140 0.11 4.53 11.91
N PRO A 141 -0.10 3.23 12.18
CA PRO A 141 -0.49 2.28 11.14
C PRO A 141 -1.86 2.65 10.57
N THR A 142 -1.97 2.62 9.24
CA THR A 142 -3.26 2.81 8.58
C THR A 142 -4.20 1.64 8.88
N PRO A 143 -5.54 1.83 8.83
CA PRO A 143 -6.49 0.73 9.04
C PRO A 143 -6.23 -0.47 8.13
N LYS A 144 -5.86 -0.23 6.86
CA LYS A 144 -5.52 -1.29 5.89
C LYS A 144 -4.29 -2.09 6.33
N LEU A 145 -3.25 -1.41 6.78
CA LEU A 145 -2.04 -2.05 7.30
C LEU A 145 -2.31 -2.82 8.61
N HIS A 146 -3.13 -2.25 9.49
CA HIS A 146 -3.53 -2.91 10.72
C HIS A 146 -4.28 -4.21 10.46
N MET A 147 -5.27 -4.22 9.55
CA MET A 147 -6.00 -5.44 9.19
C MET A 147 -5.09 -6.51 8.58
N LEU A 148 -4.13 -6.10 7.76
CA LEU A 148 -3.18 -7.02 7.15
C LEU A 148 -2.33 -7.75 8.20
N VAL A 149 -1.85 -7.00 9.21
CA VAL A 149 -0.99 -7.54 10.27
C VAL A 149 -1.79 -8.31 11.33
N SER A 150 -3.00 -7.85 11.68
CA SER A 150 -3.79 -8.48 12.75
C SER A 150 -4.39 -9.83 12.33
N PHE A 151 -4.72 -9.99 11.05
CA PHE A 151 -5.30 -11.23 10.53
C PHE A 151 -4.34 -12.42 10.61
N THR A 152 -3.04 -12.20 10.42
CA THR A 152 -2.04 -13.27 10.52
C THR A 152 -1.71 -13.61 11.98
N LEU A 153 -1.58 -12.62 12.86
CA LEU A 153 -1.29 -12.84 14.29
C LEU A 153 -2.41 -13.57 15.06
N HIS A 154 -3.66 -13.53 14.57
CA HIS A 154 -4.76 -14.27 15.21
C HIS A 154 -4.71 -15.78 14.95
N HIS A 155 -3.96 -16.24 13.93
CA HIS A 155 -3.81 -17.67 13.67
C HIS A 155 -3.08 -18.40 14.82
N GLU A 156 -2.09 -17.76 15.44
CA GLU A 156 -1.39 -18.30 16.64
C GLU A 156 -2.34 -18.54 17.82
N GLY A 157 -3.35 -17.68 18.01
CA GLY A 157 -4.31 -17.78 19.12
C GLY A 157 -5.30 -18.94 18.99
N THR A 158 -5.47 -19.49 17.78
CA THR A 158 -6.36 -20.63 17.49
C THR A 158 -5.67 -21.99 17.47
N ARG A 159 -4.31 -22.04 17.48
CA ARG A 159 -3.57 -23.27 17.83
C ARG A 159 -3.63 -23.48 19.34
N ALA A 160 -4.81 -23.84 19.85
CA ALA A 160 -4.91 -24.47 21.17
C ALA A 160 -3.99 -25.70 21.19
N PRO A 161 -3.26 -25.97 22.28
CA PRO A 161 -2.36 -27.11 22.32
C PRO A 161 -3.20 -28.38 22.21
N LEU A 162 -2.97 -29.18 21.16
CA LEU A 162 -3.32 -30.59 21.21
C LEU A 162 -2.42 -31.22 22.27
N SER A 163 -2.81 -31.08 23.55
CA SER A 163 -2.24 -31.86 24.64
C SER A 163 -2.74 -33.29 24.47
N ASN A 164 -1.99 -34.07 23.69
CA ASN A 164 -1.90 -35.50 23.92
C ASN A 164 -1.24 -35.70 25.28
N ASP A 165 -2.04 -35.78 26.34
CA ASP A 165 -1.57 -36.34 27.60
C ASP A 165 -2.64 -37.26 28.21
N HIS A 166 -2.62 -38.50 27.74
CA HIS A 166 -3.19 -39.64 28.45
C HIS A 166 -2.36 -39.90 29.71
N SER A 167 -2.52 -39.10 30.76
CA SER A 167 -2.17 -39.45 32.16
C SER A 167 -2.33 -38.26 33.10
N SER A 168 -3.55 -37.96 33.54
CA SER A 168 -3.77 -37.42 34.90
C SER A 168 -5.26 -37.46 35.26
N MET A 169 -5.86 -38.64 35.22
CA MET A 169 -7.14 -38.89 35.88
C MET A 169 -6.83 -39.48 37.25
N MET A 170 -6.62 -38.62 38.24
CA MET A 170 -6.72 -38.89 39.68
C MET A 170 -6.11 -37.70 40.43
N ARG A 171 -6.94 -36.87 41.07
CA ARG A 171 -6.79 -36.43 42.47
C ARG A 171 -7.72 -35.27 42.84
N TYR A 172 -8.58 -35.54 43.84
CA TYR A 172 -9.22 -34.64 44.82
C TYR A 172 -10.22 -33.58 44.28
N ASN A 173 -11.44 -33.45 44.80
CA ASN A 173 -11.77 -33.15 46.20
C ASN A 173 -13.08 -33.78 46.68
N SER A 174 -12.96 -34.48 47.79
CA SER A 174 -13.92 -34.56 48.89
C SER A 174 -13.84 -33.28 49.73
N SER A 175 -14.97 -32.61 49.93
CA SER A 175 -15.42 -31.98 51.18
C SER A 175 -16.83 -31.42 51.00
#